data_AF-E1Z4J5-F1
#
_entry.id   AF-E1Z4J5-F1
#
_cell.length_a   1.000
_cell.length_b   1.000
_cell.length_c   1.000
_cell.angle_alpha   90.00
_cell.angle_beta   90.00
_cell.angle_gamma   90.00
#
_symmetry.space_group_name_H-M   'P 1'
#
loop_
_entity.id
_entity.type
_entity.pdbx_description
1 polymer ?
#
loop_
_entity_poly.entity_id
_entity_poly.type
_entity_poly.pdbx_seq_one_letter_code
_entity_poly.pdbx_strand_id
1 'polypeptide(L)'
;MRFVEQWDAALLRMLRQAEAAAGHPRVVLSTYPPGYEGEGPEAVVPAAPLPTVLCAGGWGQHDGLLRTRGRKLREPLAAPAPALFWAAGLSFSRAQLLLEAPYPRDLPGLFFGEELLQLVRMWRRGWDVFTPPQAAAFHLWSRKHRPTFQQDHAGDAQQRQRSQRRVTAALAGEEGEAAGSGAARRSLEQFFRQTGVDFRGKTISDRARNGGLPPGAFLAPVPLDGSP
;
A
#
# COMPACT_ATOMS: atom_id res chain seq x y z
N MET A 1 7.70 -3.48 15.27
CA MET A 1 8.50 -2.87 14.19
C MET A 1 9.94 -2.77 14.66
N ARG A 2 10.90 -2.93 13.75
CA ARG A 2 12.31 -2.62 13.97
C ARG A 2 12.73 -1.56 12.95
N PHE A 3 13.67 -0.70 13.29
CA PHE A 3 14.14 0.38 12.41
C PHE A 3 15.64 0.24 12.19
N VAL A 4 16.09 0.64 11.00
CA VAL A 4 17.52 0.80 10.76
C VAL A 4 18.05 2.00 11.57
N GLU A 5 19.35 2.04 11.81
CA GLU A 5 19.98 3.22 12.38
C GLU A 5 19.74 4.44 11.47
N GLN A 6 19.44 5.59 12.07
CA GLN A 6 19.13 6.85 11.34
C GLN A 6 18.02 6.70 10.28
N TRP A 7 17.00 5.87 10.58
CA TRP A 7 15.87 5.59 9.69
C TRP A 7 15.17 6.87 9.19
N ASP A 8 15.09 7.89 10.02
CA ASP A 8 14.46 9.18 9.74
C ASP A 8 15.26 9.99 8.72
N ALA A 9 16.58 10.12 8.93
CA ALA A 9 17.49 10.76 7.99
C ALA A 9 17.51 10.01 6.65
N ALA A 10 17.45 8.68 6.68
CA ALA A 10 17.34 7.85 5.49
C ALA A 10 16.02 8.11 4.73
N LEU A 11 14.87 8.14 5.42
CA LEU A 11 13.56 8.46 4.83
C LEU A 11 13.50 9.87 4.26
N LEU A 12 14.07 10.86 4.95
CA LEU A 12 14.15 12.23 4.45
C LEU A 12 15.01 12.33 3.17
N ARG A 13 16.14 11.60 3.12
CA ARG A 13 16.99 11.52 1.92
C ARG A 13 16.26 10.86 0.76
N MET A 14 15.64 9.71 1.00
CA MET A 14 14.84 8.99 -0.01
C MET A 14 13.67 9.85 -0.51
N LEU A 15 12.99 10.58 0.38
CA LEU A 15 11.86 11.42 -0.01
C LEU A 15 12.32 12.54 -0.94
N ARG A 16 13.43 13.22 -0.63
CA ARG A 16 14.01 14.25 -1.51
C ARG A 16 14.38 13.70 -2.89
N GLN A 17 14.95 12.50 -2.96
CA GLN A 17 15.25 11.85 -4.24
C GLN A 17 13.99 11.57 -5.05
N ALA A 18 12.94 11.08 -4.39
CA ALA A 18 11.66 10.80 -5.03
C ALA A 18 10.95 12.09 -5.50
N GLU A 19 10.97 13.15 -4.69
CA GLU A 19 10.45 14.48 -5.05
C GLU A 19 11.19 15.07 -6.25
N ALA A 20 12.52 14.94 -6.30
CA ALA A 20 13.33 15.37 -7.44
C ALA A 20 13.00 14.58 -8.71
N ALA A 21 12.83 13.25 -8.61
CA ALA A 21 12.45 12.40 -9.74
C ALA A 21 11.03 12.68 -10.25
N ALA A 22 10.09 13.00 -9.35
CA ALA A 22 8.72 13.37 -9.70
C ALA A 22 8.59 14.82 -10.21
N GLY A 23 9.56 15.69 -9.90
CA GLY A 23 9.51 17.12 -10.22
C GLY A 23 8.55 17.92 -9.32
N HIS A 24 8.07 17.35 -8.20
CA HIS A 24 7.15 18.03 -7.28
C HIS A 24 7.14 17.40 -5.86
N PRO A 25 6.67 18.12 -4.82
CA PRO A 25 6.70 17.64 -3.43
C PRO A 25 5.53 16.70 -3.04
N ARG A 26 4.55 16.47 -3.93
CA ARG A 26 3.41 15.56 -3.67
C ARG A 26 3.81 14.11 -3.87
N VAL A 27 4.72 13.64 -3.01
CA VAL A 27 5.26 12.28 -3.06
C VAL A 27 5.11 11.60 -1.73
N VAL A 28 4.77 10.32 -1.76
CA VAL A 28 4.79 9.42 -0.60
C VAL A 28 5.70 8.23 -0.87
N LEU A 29 6.61 7.96 0.05
CA LEU A 29 7.32 6.69 0.10
C LEU A 29 6.43 5.65 0.77
N SER A 30 6.19 4.53 0.10
CA SER A 30 5.38 3.46 0.67
C SER A 30 5.81 2.08 0.20
N THR A 31 5.75 1.13 1.13
CA THR A 31 5.98 -0.31 0.87
C THR A 31 5.39 -1.14 2.01
N TYR A 32 5.29 -2.45 1.82
CA TYR A 32 5.24 -3.37 2.96
C TYR A 32 6.66 -3.57 3.50
N PRO A 33 6.93 -3.22 4.78
CA PRO A 33 8.25 -3.43 5.36
C PRO A 33 8.70 -4.90 5.23
N PRO A 34 9.98 -5.15 4.94
CA PRO A 34 10.53 -6.50 4.97
C PRO A 34 10.32 -7.16 6.34
N GLY A 35 10.24 -8.48 6.33
CA GLY A 35 10.06 -9.28 7.55
C GLY A 35 11.31 -9.37 8.40
N TYR A 36 11.11 -9.52 9.71
CA TYR A 36 12.10 -10.03 10.64
C TYR A 36 11.53 -11.22 11.42
N GLU A 37 12.39 -12.01 12.06
CA GLU A 37 12.01 -13.22 12.82
C GLU A 37 12.34 -13.06 14.31
N GLY A 38 11.63 -13.80 15.16
CA GLY A 38 11.79 -13.73 16.62
C GLY A 38 11.17 -12.49 17.28
N GLU A 39 11.29 -12.44 18.59
CA GLU A 39 10.70 -11.42 19.46
C GLU A 39 11.73 -10.90 20.46
N GLY A 40 11.47 -9.73 21.05
CA GLY A 40 12.38 -9.15 22.03
C GLY A 40 13.79 -8.87 21.47
N PRO A 41 14.78 -8.64 22.34
CA PRO A 41 16.16 -8.31 21.95
C PRO A 41 16.81 -9.31 20.98
N GLU A 42 16.39 -10.58 21.01
CA GLU A 42 16.94 -11.68 20.20
C GLU A 42 16.35 -11.77 18.77
N ALA A 43 15.51 -10.81 18.37
CA ALA A 43 14.91 -10.78 17.05
C ALA A 43 15.97 -10.62 15.94
N VAL A 44 15.85 -11.43 14.88
CA VAL A 44 16.77 -11.48 13.74
C VAL A 44 16.25 -10.59 12.61
N VAL A 45 16.98 -9.51 12.35
CA VAL A 45 16.70 -8.57 11.24
C VAL A 45 17.62 -8.89 10.06
N PRO A 46 17.08 -9.06 8.83
CA PRO A 46 17.92 -9.26 7.66
C PRO A 46 18.87 -8.08 7.42
N ALA A 47 20.16 -8.34 7.22
CA ALA A 47 21.18 -7.30 7.04
C ALA A 47 21.01 -6.49 5.74
N ALA A 48 20.58 -7.14 4.66
CA ALA A 48 20.38 -6.52 3.34
C ALA A 48 19.04 -6.96 2.74
N PRO A 49 17.90 -6.47 3.27
CA PRO A 49 16.59 -6.85 2.75
C PRO A 49 16.38 -6.27 1.34
N LEU A 50 15.98 -7.13 0.41
CA LEU A 50 15.57 -6.69 -0.92
C LEU A 50 14.27 -5.86 -0.83
N PRO A 51 14.09 -4.82 -1.65
CA PRO A 51 12.89 -4.01 -1.62
C PRO A 51 11.63 -4.82 -1.93
N THR A 52 10.54 -4.44 -1.29
CA THR A 52 9.21 -4.98 -1.57
C THR A 52 8.43 -3.98 -2.43
N VAL A 53 7.86 -4.44 -3.53
CA VAL A 53 6.94 -3.64 -4.36
C VAL A 53 5.53 -4.19 -4.17
N LEU A 54 4.56 -3.30 -4.05
CA LEU A 54 3.16 -3.69 -4.00
C LEU A 54 2.63 -4.01 -5.40
N CYS A 55 1.86 -5.09 -5.50
CA CYS A 55 1.24 -5.57 -6.72
C CYS A 55 -0.22 -5.93 -6.47
N ALA A 56 -1.04 -5.91 -7.51
CA ALA A 56 -2.37 -6.50 -7.46
C ALA A 56 -2.27 -8.04 -7.39
N GLY A 57 -2.99 -8.64 -6.45
CA GLY A 57 -3.12 -10.08 -6.30
C GLY A 57 -4.35 -10.61 -7.05
N GLY A 58 -5.53 -10.26 -6.55
CA GLY A 58 -6.82 -10.74 -7.05
C GLY A 58 -7.98 -10.09 -6.31
N TRP A 59 -9.20 -10.41 -6.72
CA TRP A 59 -10.41 -9.94 -6.04
C TRP A 59 -10.81 -10.90 -4.93
N GLY A 60 -11.16 -10.38 -3.76
CA GLY A 60 -11.67 -11.18 -2.66
C GLY A 60 -12.98 -11.85 -3.04
N GLN A 61 -13.09 -13.16 -2.80
CA GLN A 61 -14.27 -13.95 -3.20
C GLN A 61 -15.54 -13.54 -2.43
N HIS A 62 -15.40 -13.14 -1.16
CA HIS A 62 -16.54 -12.81 -0.30
C HIS A 62 -16.91 -11.32 -0.29
N ASP A 63 -15.92 -10.43 -0.39
CA ASP A 63 -16.13 -8.98 -0.28
C ASP A 63 -15.95 -8.23 -1.60
N GLY A 64 -15.46 -8.89 -2.65
CA GLY A 64 -15.29 -8.29 -3.97
C GLY A 64 -14.23 -7.18 -4.04
N LEU A 65 -13.41 -7.02 -3.00
CA LEU A 65 -12.38 -5.98 -2.92
C LEU A 65 -11.04 -6.48 -3.46
N LEU A 66 -10.29 -5.60 -4.13
CA LEU A 66 -8.96 -5.95 -4.62
C LEU A 66 -8.01 -6.21 -3.44
N ARG A 67 -7.27 -7.31 -3.53
CA ARG A 67 -6.15 -7.65 -2.64
C ARG A 67 -4.85 -7.17 -3.26
N THR A 68 -4.08 -6.41 -2.51
CA THR A 68 -2.68 -6.11 -2.79
C THR A 68 -1.79 -7.17 -2.14
N ARG A 69 -0.58 -7.34 -2.68
CA ARG A 69 0.47 -8.20 -2.10
C ARG A 69 1.82 -7.54 -2.28
N GLY A 70 2.74 -7.80 -1.35
CA GLY A 70 4.14 -7.44 -1.51
C GLY A 70 4.89 -8.51 -2.30
N ARG A 71 5.72 -8.11 -3.26
CA ARG A 71 6.68 -8.98 -3.93
C ARG A 71 8.08 -8.42 -3.75
N LYS A 72 9.02 -9.28 -3.34
CA LYS A 72 10.43 -8.92 -3.20
C LYS A 72 11.08 -8.83 -4.58
N LEU A 73 11.84 -7.78 -4.82
CA LEU A 73 12.69 -7.67 -6.00
C LEU A 73 13.84 -8.67 -5.95
N ARG A 74 14.41 -9.03 -7.12
CA ARG A 74 15.65 -9.82 -7.21
C ARG A 74 16.89 -8.97 -6.94
N GLU A 75 16.82 -7.72 -7.37
CA GLU A 75 17.91 -6.76 -7.31
C GLU A 75 17.54 -5.57 -6.44
N PRO A 76 18.53 -4.90 -5.82
CA PRO A 76 18.29 -3.64 -5.13
C PRO A 76 17.88 -2.54 -6.12
N LEU A 77 17.19 -1.52 -5.62
CA LEU A 77 16.94 -0.30 -6.38
C LEU A 77 18.05 0.72 -6.06
N ALA A 78 18.55 1.43 -7.07
CA ALA A 78 19.56 2.48 -6.86
C ALA A 78 18.97 3.76 -6.24
N ALA A 79 17.68 4.01 -6.46
CA ALA A 79 16.94 5.18 -5.99
C ALA A 79 15.46 4.81 -5.82
N PRO A 80 14.66 5.64 -5.13
CA PRO A 80 13.21 5.42 -5.05
C PRO A 80 12.60 5.31 -6.45
N ALA A 81 11.73 4.32 -6.64
CA ALA A 81 11.10 4.03 -7.93
C ALA A 81 9.59 4.28 -7.86
N PRO A 82 8.95 4.77 -8.94
CA PRO A 82 7.50 4.91 -9.00
C PRO A 82 6.78 3.59 -8.68
N ALA A 83 5.71 3.66 -7.90
CA ALA A 83 4.91 2.51 -7.47
C ALA A 83 3.43 2.71 -7.84
N LEU A 84 2.74 1.61 -8.13
CA LEU A 84 1.32 1.66 -8.50
C LEU A 84 0.38 1.68 -7.29
N PHE A 85 0.82 1.13 -6.17
CA PHE A 85 -0.01 0.92 -4.98
C PHE A 85 0.67 1.47 -3.73
N TRP A 86 -0.15 1.84 -2.76
CA TRP A 86 0.24 2.35 -1.45
C TRP A 86 -0.21 1.39 -0.36
N ALA A 87 0.54 1.33 0.74
CA ALA A 87 0.18 0.65 1.96
C ALA A 87 0.48 1.51 3.19
N ALA A 88 -0.31 1.31 4.24
CA ALA A 88 -0.16 1.98 5.52
C ALA A 88 1.04 1.46 6.33
N GLY A 89 1.51 0.23 6.04
CA GLY A 89 2.60 -0.44 6.78
C GLY A 89 3.93 0.34 6.81
N LEU A 90 4.22 1.08 5.75
CA LEU A 90 5.19 2.18 5.74
C LEU A 90 4.63 3.26 4.82
N SER A 91 4.43 4.46 5.35
CA SER A 91 3.97 5.61 4.59
C SER A 91 4.67 6.87 5.10
N PHE A 92 5.58 7.43 4.32
CA PHE A 92 6.36 8.61 4.68
C PHE A 92 6.24 9.70 3.61
N SER A 93 5.81 10.89 4.01
CA SER A 93 5.54 12.01 3.11
C SER A 93 5.57 13.35 3.86
N ARG A 94 5.41 14.46 3.13
CA ARG A 94 5.14 15.76 3.73
C ARG A 94 3.78 15.74 4.45
N ALA A 95 3.69 16.43 5.60
CA ALA A 95 2.45 16.51 6.39
C ALA A 95 1.23 17.07 5.60
N GLN A 96 1.48 17.81 4.52
CA GLN A 96 0.47 18.31 3.59
C GLN A 96 -0.48 17.19 3.08
N LEU A 97 -0.02 15.95 3.00
CA LEU A 97 -0.86 14.80 2.61
C LEU A 97 -2.07 14.63 3.54
N LEU A 98 -1.91 14.90 4.84
CA LEU A 98 -2.98 14.76 5.83
C LEU A 98 -4.07 15.83 5.65
N LEU A 99 -3.69 17.01 5.17
CA LEU A 99 -4.61 18.12 4.90
C LEU A 99 -5.30 17.95 3.55
N GLU A 100 -4.54 17.56 2.53
CA GLU A 100 -5.08 17.39 1.18
C GLU A 100 -5.93 16.13 1.11
N ALA A 101 -5.42 14.97 1.54
CA ALA A 101 -6.05 13.65 1.38
C ALA A 101 -6.21 12.91 2.73
N PRO A 102 -7.00 13.45 3.69
CA PRO A 102 -7.14 12.85 5.02
C PRO A 102 -7.65 11.42 4.96
N TYR A 103 -7.25 10.59 5.93
CA TYR A 103 -7.61 9.17 5.96
C TYR A 103 -9.12 8.93 5.86
N PRO A 104 -9.60 7.91 5.12
CA PRO A 104 -11.01 7.53 5.11
C PRO A 104 -11.55 7.32 6.53
N ARG A 105 -12.62 8.04 6.86
CA ARG A 105 -13.35 7.92 8.12
C ARG A 105 -14.66 7.17 7.91
N ASP A 106 -15.26 6.74 9.01
CA ASP A 106 -16.58 6.10 9.03
C ASP A 106 -16.65 4.82 8.18
N LEU A 107 -15.58 4.01 8.27
CA LEU A 107 -15.47 2.65 7.70
C LEU A 107 -15.30 1.59 8.81
N PRO A 108 -16.19 1.54 9.81
CA PRO A 108 -16.06 0.60 10.93
C PRO A 108 -16.03 -0.86 10.45
N GLY A 109 -15.16 -1.65 11.08
CA GLY A 109 -14.98 -3.08 10.80
C GLY A 109 -14.33 -3.39 9.45
N LEU A 110 -13.92 -2.39 8.67
CA LEU A 110 -13.23 -2.60 7.40
C LEU A 110 -11.73 -2.84 7.62
N PHE A 111 -11.19 -3.85 6.95
CA PHE A 111 -9.75 -4.19 6.98
C PHE A 111 -9.12 -4.24 5.58
N PHE A 112 -9.92 -4.46 4.56
CA PHE A 112 -9.45 -4.40 3.19
C PHE A 112 -10.23 -3.33 2.44
N GLY A 113 -9.55 -2.65 1.51
CA GLY A 113 -10.14 -1.65 0.64
C GLY A 113 -9.93 -0.21 1.11
N GLU A 114 -9.74 0.04 2.41
CA GLU A 114 -9.43 1.37 2.93
C GLU A 114 -8.10 1.91 2.41
N GLU A 115 -7.07 1.06 2.27
CA GLU A 115 -5.79 1.47 1.68
C GLU A 115 -5.95 1.88 0.21
N LEU A 116 -6.78 1.16 -0.55
CA LEU A 116 -7.06 1.48 -1.95
C LEU A 116 -7.90 2.75 -2.08
N LEU A 117 -8.88 2.96 -1.20
CA LEU A 117 -9.64 4.20 -1.16
C LEU A 117 -8.72 5.38 -0.83
N GLN A 118 -7.83 5.22 0.14
CA GLN A 118 -6.82 6.24 0.45
C GLN A 118 -5.91 6.53 -0.74
N LEU A 119 -5.42 5.49 -1.43
CA LEU A 119 -4.61 5.62 -2.64
C LEU A 119 -5.33 6.43 -3.72
N VAL A 120 -6.60 6.14 -4.01
CA VAL A 120 -7.41 6.93 -4.97
C VAL A 120 -7.51 8.38 -4.51
N ARG A 121 -7.82 8.63 -3.23
CA ARG A 121 -7.96 10.00 -2.69
C ARG A 121 -6.68 10.82 -2.81
N MET A 122 -5.53 10.20 -2.54
CA MET A 122 -4.20 10.79 -2.73
C MET A 122 -3.92 11.06 -4.21
N TRP A 123 -4.10 10.05 -5.05
CA TRP A 123 -3.77 10.13 -6.47
C TRP A 123 -4.62 11.19 -7.19
N ARG A 124 -5.92 11.29 -6.89
CA ARG A 124 -6.81 12.33 -7.43
C ARG A 124 -6.37 13.75 -7.04
N ARG A 125 -5.58 13.90 -5.98
CA ARG A 125 -4.99 15.16 -5.51
C ARG A 125 -3.56 15.39 -6.00
N GLY A 126 -3.07 14.54 -6.91
CA GLY A 126 -1.76 14.69 -7.52
C GLY A 126 -0.62 14.12 -6.70
N TRP A 127 -0.90 13.22 -5.74
CA TRP A 127 0.14 12.52 -5.00
C TRP A 127 0.60 11.28 -5.74
N ASP A 128 1.92 11.11 -5.81
CA ASP A 128 2.56 9.95 -6.41
C ASP A 128 3.20 9.06 -5.35
N VAL A 129 3.14 7.75 -5.59
CA VAL A 129 3.69 6.74 -4.69
C VAL A 129 5.02 6.27 -5.22
N PHE A 130 6.01 6.16 -4.34
CA PHE A 130 7.33 5.64 -4.65
C PHE A 130 7.69 4.52 -3.67
N THR A 131 8.28 3.44 -4.20
CA THR A 131 8.88 2.39 -3.38
C THR A 131 10.27 2.84 -2.93
N PRO A 132 10.60 2.78 -1.63
CA PRO A 132 11.94 3.10 -1.15
C PRO A 132 12.98 2.07 -1.65
N PRO A 133 14.21 2.51 -1.96
CA PRO A 133 15.25 1.62 -2.49
C PRO A 133 15.87 0.69 -1.45
N GLN A 134 15.68 0.98 -0.18
CA GLN A 134 16.20 0.24 0.97
C GLN A 134 15.16 0.22 2.09
N ALA A 135 15.27 -0.76 2.98
CA ALA A 135 14.43 -0.79 4.16
C ALA A 135 14.79 0.36 5.13
N ALA A 136 13.77 1.08 5.59
CA ALA A 136 13.87 1.96 6.76
C ALA A 136 13.35 1.28 8.03
N ALA A 137 12.45 0.31 7.86
CA ALA A 137 11.81 -0.41 8.93
C ALA A 137 11.50 -1.86 8.53
N PHE A 138 11.25 -2.70 9.53
CA PHE A 138 10.92 -4.12 9.39
C PHE A 138 9.70 -4.46 10.25
N HIS A 139 8.92 -5.41 9.77
CA HIS A 139 7.67 -5.85 10.39
C HIS A 139 7.75 -7.33 10.82
N LEU A 140 7.23 -7.65 12.01
CA LEU A 140 7.05 -9.05 12.42
C LEU A 140 5.78 -9.57 11.77
N TRP A 141 5.92 -10.26 10.64
CA TRP A 141 4.76 -10.77 9.90
C TRP A 141 4.11 -12.00 10.55
N SER A 142 4.88 -12.78 11.32
CA SER A 142 4.33 -13.86 12.14
C SER A 142 3.27 -13.31 13.08
N ARG A 143 2.13 -13.97 13.15
CA ARG A 143 1.00 -13.60 14.03
C ARG A 143 0.80 -14.57 15.19
N LYS A 144 1.62 -15.62 15.30
CA LYS A 144 1.47 -16.69 16.30
C LYS A 144 1.46 -16.21 17.76
N HIS A 145 2.02 -15.02 18.01
CA HIS A 145 2.21 -14.45 19.33
C HIS A 145 1.05 -13.58 19.83
N ARG A 146 0.01 -13.33 19.01
CA ARG A 146 -1.12 -12.47 19.41
C ARG A 146 -2.43 -12.84 18.73
N PRO A 147 -3.58 -12.67 19.40
CA PRO A 147 -4.86 -12.70 18.73
C PRO A 147 -4.95 -11.59 17.67
N THR A 148 -5.72 -11.85 16.63
CA THR A 148 -6.05 -10.85 15.62
C THR A 148 -7.22 -9.99 16.10
N PHE A 149 -7.33 -8.77 15.60
CA PHE A 149 -8.48 -7.90 15.87
C PHE A 149 -9.82 -8.62 15.62
N GLN A 150 -9.89 -9.46 14.58
CA GLN A 150 -11.10 -10.21 14.26
C GLN A 150 -11.40 -11.35 15.25
N GLN A 151 -10.40 -11.88 15.95
CA GLN A 151 -10.58 -12.87 17.00
C GLN A 151 -11.11 -12.23 18.28
N ASP A 152 -10.61 -11.04 18.64
CA ASP A 152 -11.03 -10.33 19.85
C ASP A 152 -12.31 -9.53 19.67
N HIS A 153 -12.64 -9.17 18.42
CA HIS A 153 -13.83 -8.41 18.08
C HIS A 153 -14.63 -9.14 17.00
N ALA A 154 -15.68 -9.84 17.43
CA ALA A 154 -16.77 -10.27 16.58
C ALA A 154 -17.58 -9.04 16.13
N GLY A 155 -16.96 -8.15 15.34
CA GLY A 155 -17.55 -6.90 14.90
C GLY A 155 -18.85 -7.13 14.13
N ASP A 156 -19.71 -6.11 14.11
CA ASP A 156 -20.99 -6.15 13.40
C ASP A 156 -20.76 -6.43 11.89
N ALA A 157 -21.18 -7.61 11.45
CA ALA A 157 -21.02 -8.06 10.08
C ALA A 157 -21.79 -7.18 9.09
N GLN A 158 -22.97 -6.68 9.49
CA GLN A 158 -23.74 -5.75 8.66
C GLN A 158 -23.02 -4.41 8.55
N GLN A 159 -22.45 -3.90 9.64
CA GLN A 159 -21.65 -2.68 9.63
C GLN A 159 -20.43 -2.81 8.71
N ARG A 160 -19.69 -3.92 8.81
CA ARG A 160 -18.58 -4.21 7.91
C ARG A 160 -19.03 -4.28 6.45
N GLN A 161 -20.16 -4.93 6.16
CA GLN A 161 -20.70 -5.01 4.81
C GLN A 161 -21.10 -3.63 4.26
N ARG A 162 -21.66 -2.74 5.10
CA ARG A 162 -21.92 -1.34 4.72
C ARG A 162 -20.63 -0.61 4.32
N SER A 163 -19.57 -0.75 5.14
CA SER A 163 -18.25 -0.18 4.83
C SER A 163 -17.67 -0.71 3.52
N GLN A 164 -17.77 -2.03 3.27
CA GLN A 164 -17.29 -2.66 2.04
C GLN A 164 -18.02 -2.14 0.80
N ARG A 165 -19.36 -2.01 0.86
CA ARG A 165 -20.18 -1.47 -0.24
C ARG A 165 -19.81 -0.04 -0.56
N ARG A 166 -19.68 0.82 0.46
CA ARG A 166 -19.25 2.22 0.31
C ARG A 166 -17.89 2.32 -0.39
N VAL A 167 -16.89 1.56 0.08
CA VAL A 167 -15.57 1.56 -0.56
C VAL A 167 -15.63 1.05 -2.00
N THR A 168 -16.42 0.01 -2.27
CA THR A 168 -16.56 -0.55 -3.62
C THR A 168 -17.18 0.47 -4.58
N ALA A 169 -18.26 1.12 -4.17
CA ALA A 169 -18.93 2.16 -4.94
C ALA A 169 -17.99 3.36 -5.20
N ALA A 170 -17.25 3.80 -4.18
CA ALA A 170 -16.26 4.88 -4.32
C ALA A 170 -15.13 4.50 -5.30
N LEU A 171 -14.60 3.28 -5.22
CA LEU A 171 -13.55 2.79 -6.13
C LEU A 171 -14.05 2.59 -7.56
N ALA A 172 -15.34 2.30 -7.76
CA ALA A 172 -15.99 2.23 -9.06
C ALA A 172 -16.35 3.62 -9.63
N GLY A 173 -16.33 4.67 -8.81
CA GLY A 173 -16.74 6.02 -9.18
C GLY A 173 -18.25 6.23 -9.19
N GLU A 174 -18.98 5.39 -8.44
CA GLU A 174 -20.44 5.48 -8.28
C GLU A 174 -20.83 6.47 -7.17
N GLU A 175 -19.90 6.79 -6.26
CA GLU A 175 -20.06 7.87 -5.29
C GLU A 175 -19.58 9.19 -5.91
N GLY A 176 -20.46 10.21 -5.91
CA GLY A 176 -20.10 11.57 -6.30
C GLY A 176 -18.93 12.11 -5.46
N GLU A 177 -18.16 13.03 -6.02
CA GLU A 177 -17.04 13.63 -5.31
C GLU A 177 -17.54 14.31 -4.03
N ALA A 178 -17.28 13.72 -2.87
CA ALA A 178 -17.48 14.41 -1.60
C ALA A 178 -16.63 15.68 -1.61
N ALA A 179 -17.30 16.83 -1.61
CA ALA A 179 -16.71 18.17 -1.66
C ALA A 179 -15.74 18.37 -0.49
N GLY A 180 -14.45 18.13 -0.73
CA GLY A 180 -13.38 18.25 0.25
C GLY A 180 -12.19 19.01 -0.31
N SER A 181 -12.17 20.32 -0.02
CA SER A 181 -11.07 21.31 -0.10
C SER A 181 -10.11 21.28 -1.30
N GLY A 182 -10.57 20.92 -2.49
CA GLY A 182 -9.83 21.13 -3.74
C GLY A 182 -10.40 20.34 -4.90
N ALA A 183 -10.38 20.93 -6.10
CA ALA A 183 -10.75 20.23 -7.33
C ALA A 183 -9.80 19.05 -7.59
N ALA A 184 -10.36 17.92 -8.04
CA ALA A 184 -9.54 16.78 -8.44
C ALA A 184 -8.59 17.17 -9.58
N ARG A 185 -7.32 16.84 -9.41
CA ARG A 185 -6.26 17.07 -10.42
C ARG A 185 -6.20 15.96 -11.46
N ARG A 186 -6.69 14.77 -11.11
CA ARG A 186 -6.62 13.57 -11.95
C ARG A 186 -7.92 12.75 -11.84
N SER A 187 -8.38 12.15 -12.94
CA SER A 187 -9.67 11.44 -13.04
C SER A 187 -9.59 9.96 -12.64
N LEU A 188 -10.71 9.35 -12.24
CA LEU A 188 -10.70 7.92 -11.88
C LEU A 188 -10.31 7.01 -13.07
N GLU A 189 -10.67 7.39 -14.29
CA GLU A 189 -10.27 6.68 -15.51
C GLU A 189 -8.75 6.71 -15.73
N GLN A 190 -8.13 7.86 -15.44
CA GLN A 190 -6.67 7.99 -15.45
C GLN A 190 -6.04 7.12 -14.34
N PHE A 191 -6.69 6.96 -13.18
CA PHE A 191 -6.22 6.04 -12.13
C PHE A 191 -6.26 4.59 -12.58
N PHE A 192 -7.35 4.17 -13.24
CA PHE A 192 -7.49 2.81 -13.78
C PHE A 192 -6.41 2.53 -14.83
N ARG A 193 -6.14 3.48 -15.73
CA ARG A 193 -5.04 3.36 -16.70
C ARG A 193 -3.68 3.31 -16.04
N GLN A 194 -3.44 4.16 -15.04
CA GLN A 194 -2.14 4.23 -14.35
C GLN A 194 -1.82 2.92 -13.63
N THR A 195 -2.78 2.41 -12.86
CA THR A 195 -2.61 1.20 -12.05
C THR A 195 -2.77 -0.08 -12.87
N GLY A 196 -3.52 -0.02 -13.97
CA GLY A 196 -3.91 -1.19 -14.75
C GLY A 196 -4.95 -2.07 -14.06
N VAL A 197 -5.77 -1.48 -13.20
CA VAL A 197 -6.90 -2.12 -12.51
C VAL A 197 -8.19 -1.41 -12.90
N ASP A 198 -9.17 -2.17 -13.41
CA ASP A 198 -10.54 -1.69 -13.59
C ASP A 198 -11.39 -2.18 -12.42
N PHE A 199 -11.87 -1.24 -11.60
CA PHE A 199 -12.69 -1.55 -10.44
C PHE A 199 -14.15 -1.80 -10.78
N ARG A 200 -14.62 -1.34 -11.96
CA ARG A 200 -15.98 -1.57 -12.46
C ARG A 200 -16.08 -2.97 -13.06
N GLY A 201 -15.22 -3.26 -14.02
CA GLY A 201 -15.15 -4.57 -14.70
C GLY A 201 -14.40 -5.66 -13.91
N LYS A 202 -13.80 -5.30 -12.78
CA LYS A 202 -12.97 -6.19 -11.94
C LYS A 202 -11.86 -6.89 -12.73
N THR A 203 -11.14 -6.15 -13.56
CA THR A 203 -10.00 -6.70 -14.32
C THR A 203 -8.67 -6.21 -13.77
N ILE A 204 -7.63 -7.04 -13.91
CA ILE A 204 -6.28 -6.77 -13.43
C ILE A 204 -5.30 -7.09 -14.56
N SER A 205 -4.64 -6.07 -15.09
CA SER A 205 -3.61 -6.22 -16.12
C SER A 205 -2.30 -6.80 -15.58
N ASP A 206 -1.42 -7.24 -16.47
CA ASP A 206 -0.07 -7.69 -16.09
C ASP A 206 0.75 -6.57 -15.45
N ARG A 207 0.56 -5.32 -15.87
CA ARG A 207 1.17 -4.15 -15.23
C ARG A 207 0.82 -4.09 -13.73
N ALA A 208 -0.46 -4.26 -13.39
CA ALA A 208 -0.93 -4.26 -12.01
C ALA A 208 -0.39 -5.47 -11.22
N ARG A 209 -0.40 -6.67 -11.82
CA ARG A 209 0.11 -7.92 -11.20
C ARG A 209 1.61 -7.87 -10.90
N ASN A 210 2.34 -7.03 -11.62
CA ASN A 210 3.77 -6.83 -11.48
C ASN A 210 4.14 -5.44 -10.93
N GLY A 211 3.19 -4.69 -10.35
CA GLY A 211 3.49 -3.43 -9.67
C GLY A 211 4.15 -2.37 -10.56
N GLY A 212 3.95 -2.44 -11.88
CA GLY A 212 4.56 -1.54 -12.86
C GLY A 212 5.93 -1.97 -13.38
N LEU A 213 6.46 -3.10 -12.91
CA LEU A 213 7.77 -3.63 -13.28
C LEU A 213 7.65 -4.84 -14.23
N PRO A 214 8.74 -5.22 -14.93
CA PRO A 214 8.78 -6.45 -15.70
C PRO A 214 8.55 -7.71 -14.83
N PRO A 215 7.92 -8.78 -15.34
CA PRO A 215 7.68 -10.01 -14.58
C PRO A 215 8.95 -10.63 -13.97
N GLY A 216 10.10 -10.52 -14.65
CA GLY A 216 11.39 -11.03 -14.20
C GLY A 216 12.08 -10.20 -13.10
N ALA A 217 11.49 -9.08 -12.66
CA ALA A 217 12.09 -8.22 -11.63
C ALA A 217 11.99 -8.82 -10.21
N PHE A 218 11.21 -9.88 -10.01
CA PHE A 218 10.85 -10.41 -8.71
C PHE A 218 11.48 -11.76 -8.41
N LEU A 219 11.78 -12.02 -7.14
CA LEU A 219 12.11 -13.37 -6.71
C LEU A 219 10.94 -14.31 -7.01
N ALA A 220 11.24 -15.58 -7.25
CA ALA A 220 10.22 -16.60 -7.31
C ALA A 220 9.40 -16.56 -6.00
N PRO A 221 8.09 -16.81 -6.06
CA PRO A 221 7.31 -16.95 -4.84
C PRO A 221 7.96 -18.01 -3.98
N VAL A 222 8.38 -17.64 -2.77
CA VAL A 222 8.70 -18.65 -1.76
C VAL A 222 7.34 -19.29 -1.43
N PRO A 223 7.20 -20.62 -1.54
CA PRO A 223 6.01 -21.29 -1.06
C PRO A 223 5.73 -20.79 0.36
N LEU A 224 4.50 -20.37 0.63
CA LEU A 224 4.11 -20.14 2.00
C LEU A 224 4.05 -21.53 2.63
N ASP A 225 5.13 -21.93 3.30
CA ASP A 225 5.14 -23.10 4.16
C ASP A 225 3.93 -22.95 5.08
N GLY A 226 2.99 -23.88 4.93
CA GLY A 226 1.64 -23.78 5.49
C GLY A 226 1.67 -23.24 6.91
N SER A 227 1.15 -22.03 7.08
CA SER A 227 0.71 -21.56 8.39
C SER A 227 -0.83 -21.58 8.35
N PRO A 228 -1.46 -22.22 9.35
CA PRO A 228 -2.90 -22.48 9.38
C PRO A 228 -3.74 -21.21 9.36
#